data_AF-A0A4Y9XWS8-F1
#
_entry.id   AF-A0A4Y9XWS8-F1
#
_cell.length_a   1.000
_cell.length_b   1.000
_cell.length_c   1.000
_cell.angle_alpha   90.00
_cell.angle_beta   90.00
_cell.angle_gamma   90.00
#
_symmetry.space_group_name_H-M   'P 1'
#
loop_
_entity.id
_entity.type
_entity.pdbx_description
1 polymer ?
#
loop_
_entity_poly.entity_id
_entity_poly.type
_entity_poly.pdbx_seq_one_letter_code
_entity_poly.pdbx_strand_id
1 'polypeptide(L)'
;ISGVPGTGKTATVHAVVRELKRMAEQNEANPFTYVEINGLRIPEPAAAYGLLWEAVCGHDVSREGHMKISSHQALKSLQKHFSAGERAGPGGHACVVLMDELDQLMTSKQDVVYNFFNWPTLVGSKLVVLAVANTMDLPERVMTGRVRSRLGMTRINFQPYTTPQLEKIVRARLQSAKEGLPTDTPDVMAPDGVRFAAMKVSSISGDARRVLDICRRAVELVQPRSRTARTDDVKEVIKSMQNSPTAAYLRELSFHERLMLAALLRCIKREGVEEIKWGESG
;
A
#
# COMPACT_ATOMS: atom_id res chain seq x y z
N ILE A 1 1.42 -11.61 3.82
CA ILE A 1 0.84 -11.17 2.53
C ILE A 1 1.86 -10.23 1.90
N SER A 2 2.30 -10.51 0.68
CA SER A 2 3.31 -9.68 0.00
C SER A 2 2.91 -9.40 -1.43
N GLY A 3 3.45 -8.33 -2.02
CA GLY A 3 3.22 -8.00 -3.42
C GLY A 3 3.42 -6.52 -3.68
N VAL A 4 3.55 -6.12 -4.95
CA VAL A 4 3.80 -4.71 -5.29
C VAL A 4 2.65 -3.80 -4.83
N PRO A 5 2.90 -2.50 -4.61
CA PRO A 5 1.85 -1.53 -4.31
C PRO A 5 0.73 -1.55 -5.36
N GLY A 6 -0.50 -1.26 -4.95
CA GLY A 6 -1.63 -1.17 -5.87
C GLY A 6 -2.26 -2.50 -6.31
N THR A 7 -1.82 -3.62 -5.76
CA THR A 7 -2.40 -4.96 -5.98
C THR A 7 -3.63 -5.25 -5.11
N GLY A 8 -4.06 -4.33 -4.24
CA GLY A 8 -5.28 -4.48 -3.44
C GLY A 8 -5.13 -5.30 -2.15
N LYS A 9 -3.90 -5.62 -1.71
CA LYS A 9 -3.60 -6.40 -0.49
C LYS A 9 -4.41 -5.94 0.74
N THR A 10 -4.23 -4.68 1.16
CA THR A 10 -4.92 -4.10 2.33
C THR A 10 -6.44 -4.07 2.14
N ALA A 11 -6.91 -3.75 0.93
CA ALA A 11 -8.34 -3.69 0.62
C ALA A 11 -9.01 -5.07 0.75
N THR A 12 -8.35 -6.14 0.28
CA THR A 12 -8.83 -7.52 0.44
C THR A 12 -8.85 -7.94 1.90
N VAL A 13 -7.80 -7.61 2.68
CA VAL A 13 -7.78 -7.91 4.12
C VAL A 13 -8.94 -7.22 4.84
N HIS A 14 -9.18 -5.94 4.55
CA HIS A 14 -10.28 -5.19 5.17
C HIS A 14 -11.66 -5.77 4.80
N ALA A 15 -11.82 -6.23 3.55
CA ALA A 15 -13.05 -6.88 3.12
C ALA A 15 -13.30 -8.19 3.89
N VAL A 16 -12.26 -9.03 4.05
CA VAL A 16 -12.34 -10.28 4.82
C VAL A 16 -12.65 -10.00 6.28
N VAL A 17 -11.97 -9.04 6.90
CA VAL A 17 -12.21 -8.67 8.31
C VAL A 17 -13.63 -8.15 8.51
N ARG A 18 -14.15 -7.33 7.59
CA ARG A 18 -15.53 -6.84 7.63
C ARG A 18 -16.53 -8.00 7.58
N GLU A 19 -16.30 -8.97 6.70
CA GLU A 19 -17.15 -10.13 6.57
C GLU A 19 -17.10 -11.03 7.82
N LEU A 20 -15.90 -11.23 8.38
CA LEU A 20 -15.75 -11.98 9.64
C LEU A 20 -16.44 -11.29 10.82
N LYS A 21 -16.42 -9.94 10.88
CA LYS A 21 -17.18 -9.19 11.89
C LYS A 21 -18.69 -9.37 11.70
N ARG A 22 -19.18 -9.32 10.45
CA ARG A 22 -20.59 -9.59 10.12
C ARG A 22 -21.02 -10.99 10.56
N MET A 23 -20.18 -12.00 10.32
CA MET A 23 -20.42 -13.39 10.77
C MET A 23 -20.41 -13.50 12.30
N ALA A 24 -19.52 -12.78 12.98
CA ALA A 24 -19.49 -12.76 14.44
C ALA A 24 -20.76 -12.12 15.05
N GLU A 25 -21.29 -11.05 14.43
CA GLU A 25 -22.58 -10.45 14.81
C GLU A 25 -23.76 -11.41 14.61
N GLN A 26 -23.65 -12.33 13.64
CA GLN A 26 -24.65 -13.37 13.36
C GLN A 26 -24.45 -14.64 14.21
N ASN A 27 -23.52 -14.64 15.18
CA ASN A 27 -23.13 -15.81 15.99
C ASN A 27 -22.61 -17.01 15.17
N GLU A 28 -22.16 -16.79 13.92
CA GLU A 28 -21.53 -17.83 13.09
C GLU A 28 -20.04 -18.00 13.40
N ALA A 29 -19.42 -16.97 14.00
CA ALA A 29 -18.02 -16.95 14.38
C ALA A 29 -17.84 -16.39 15.80
N ASN A 30 -16.76 -16.80 16.47
CA ASN A 30 -16.41 -16.21 17.76
C ASN A 30 -16.04 -14.72 17.58
N PRO A 31 -16.44 -13.85 18.53
CA PRO A 31 -16.02 -12.46 18.50
C PRO A 31 -14.49 -12.38 18.59
N PHE A 32 -13.92 -11.35 17.98
CA PHE A 32 -12.48 -11.10 18.01
C PHE A 32 -12.21 -9.60 18.05
N THR A 33 -11.11 -9.22 18.70
CA THR A 33 -10.62 -7.84 18.68
C THR A 33 -9.77 -7.65 17.44
N TYR A 34 -10.04 -6.58 16.68
CA TYR A 34 -9.27 -6.24 15.47
C TYR A 34 -8.48 -4.95 15.67
N VAL A 35 -7.18 -5.00 15.37
CA VAL A 35 -6.25 -3.88 15.52
C VAL A 35 -5.50 -3.67 14.22
N GLU A 36 -5.44 -2.43 13.74
CA GLU A 36 -4.65 -2.06 12.56
C GLU A 36 -3.47 -1.19 12.98
N ILE A 37 -2.27 -1.64 12.63
CA ILE A 37 -1.00 -0.94 12.85
C ILE A 37 -0.41 -0.66 11.47
N ASN A 38 -0.45 0.60 11.05
CA ASN A 38 0.14 1.03 9.78
C ASN A 38 1.53 1.62 10.03
N GLY A 39 2.55 1.01 9.43
CA GLY A 39 3.94 1.43 9.60
C GLY A 39 4.23 2.87 9.16
N LEU A 40 3.47 3.42 8.20
CA LEU A 40 3.62 4.82 7.76
C LEU A 40 2.95 5.82 8.72
N ARG A 41 2.03 5.38 9.58
CA ARG A 41 1.30 6.27 10.50
C ARG A 41 1.99 6.45 11.84
N ILE A 42 2.96 5.58 12.16
CA ILE A 42 3.67 5.64 13.44
C ILE A 42 5.05 6.29 13.28
N PRO A 43 5.46 7.16 14.22
CA PRO A 43 6.75 7.86 14.12
C PRO A 43 7.93 6.93 14.39
N GLU A 44 7.75 5.95 15.28
CA GLU A 44 8.77 5.00 15.66
C GLU A 44 8.19 3.57 15.70
N PRO A 45 8.95 2.55 15.26
CA PRO A 45 8.48 1.16 15.28
C PRO A 45 8.07 0.66 16.67
N ALA A 46 8.70 1.15 17.74
CA ALA A 46 8.38 0.76 19.11
C ALA A 46 6.98 1.22 19.55
N ALA A 47 6.42 2.27 18.93
CA ALA A 47 5.07 2.75 19.22
C ALA A 47 3.99 1.72 18.87
N ALA A 48 4.29 0.75 17.99
CA ALA A 48 3.39 -0.37 17.67
C ALA A 48 2.98 -1.18 18.91
N TYR A 49 3.86 -1.29 19.92
CA TYR A 49 3.52 -1.97 21.17
C TYR A 49 2.44 -1.25 21.97
N GLY A 50 2.48 0.08 22.01
CA GLY A 50 1.47 0.88 22.69
C GLY A 50 0.08 0.68 22.07
N LEU A 51 0.01 0.77 20.73
CA LEU A 51 -1.23 0.59 19.98
C LEU A 51 -1.84 -0.81 20.18
N LEU A 52 -1.01 -1.86 20.19
CA LEU A 52 -1.50 -3.20 20.45
C LEU A 52 -2.00 -3.35 21.90
N TRP A 53 -1.24 -2.84 22.87
CA TRP A 53 -1.62 -2.94 24.28
C TRP A 53 -2.92 -2.20 24.59
N GLU A 54 -3.09 -1.01 24.02
CA GLU A 54 -4.32 -0.22 24.11
C GLU A 54 -5.55 -1.04 23.69
N ALA A 55 -5.46 -1.72 22.54
CA ALA A 55 -6.54 -2.57 22.05
C ALA A 55 -6.75 -3.85 22.87
N VAL A 56 -5.66 -4.50 23.33
CA VAL A 56 -5.74 -5.74 24.10
C VAL A 56 -6.30 -5.52 25.52
N CYS A 57 -6.08 -4.33 26.10
CA CYS A 57 -6.64 -3.97 27.41
C CYS A 57 -8.13 -3.64 27.38
N GLY A 58 -8.74 -3.53 26.19
CA GLY A 58 -10.09 -3.00 26.05
C GLY A 58 -10.17 -1.50 26.37
N HIS A 59 -9.07 -0.76 26.20
CA HIS A 59 -9.05 0.69 26.39
C HIS A 59 -9.85 1.37 25.28
N ASP A 60 -10.86 2.14 25.66
CA ASP A 60 -11.69 2.84 24.69
C ASP A 60 -11.05 4.19 24.33
N VAL A 61 -10.29 4.18 23.23
CA VAL A 61 -9.63 5.35 22.65
C VAL A 61 -10.61 6.51 22.44
N SER A 62 -11.88 6.22 22.15
CA SER A 62 -12.88 7.24 21.87
C SER A 62 -13.35 8.00 23.11
N ARG A 63 -13.26 7.38 24.30
CA ARG A 63 -13.74 7.95 25.57
C ARG A 63 -12.62 8.49 26.43
N GLU A 64 -11.45 7.85 26.40
CA GLU A 64 -10.34 8.12 27.32
C GLU A 64 -9.10 8.69 26.62
N GLY A 65 -9.13 8.79 25.29
CA GLY A 65 -7.99 9.21 24.48
C GLY A 65 -6.88 8.16 24.46
N HIS A 66 -5.79 8.48 23.73
CA HIS A 66 -4.67 7.55 23.60
C HIS A 66 -3.98 7.28 24.94
N MET A 67 -3.78 6.00 25.25
CA MET A 67 -3.07 5.59 26.46
C MET A 67 -1.61 6.08 26.43
N LYS A 68 -1.24 6.94 27.40
CA LYS A 68 0.14 7.41 27.58
C LYS A 68 1.00 6.36 28.30
N ILE A 69 1.29 5.26 27.62
CA ILE A 69 2.17 4.21 28.11
C ILE A 69 3.51 4.22 27.35
N SER A 70 4.61 3.99 28.07
CA SER A 70 5.92 3.81 27.44
C SER A 70 5.94 2.52 26.63
N SER A 71 6.54 2.55 25.44
CA SER A 71 6.71 1.38 24.57
C SER A 71 7.33 0.17 25.29
N HIS A 72 8.23 0.41 26.26
CA HIS A 72 8.87 -0.66 27.03
C HIS A 72 7.91 -1.30 28.06
N GLN A 73 7.07 -0.48 28.69
CA GLN A 73 6.04 -0.97 29.61
C GLN A 73 4.94 -1.72 28.86
N ALA A 74 4.54 -1.23 27.69
CA ALA A 74 3.61 -1.91 26.80
C ALA A 74 4.14 -3.30 26.38
N LEU A 75 5.40 -3.37 25.96
CA LEU A 75 6.06 -4.63 25.61
C LEU A 75 6.03 -5.65 26.77
N LYS A 76 6.42 -5.24 27.97
CA LYS A 76 6.42 -6.12 29.16
C LYS A 76 5.02 -6.64 29.49
N SER A 77 4.00 -5.80 29.31
CA SER A 77 2.61 -6.15 29.60
C SER A 77 2.04 -7.09 28.53
N LEU A 78 2.31 -6.83 27.26
CA LEU A 78 1.98 -7.74 26.14
C LEU A 78 2.65 -9.10 26.28
N GLN A 79 3.94 -9.13 26.64
CA GLN A 79 4.66 -10.38 26.88
C GLN A 79 4.01 -11.19 28.00
N LYS A 80 3.66 -10.54 29.13
CA LYS A 80 2.94 -11.21 30.21
C LYS A 80 1.57 -11.70 29.76
N HIS A 81 0.81 -10.90 29.03
CA HIS A 81 -0.52 -11.26 28.55
C HIS A 81 -0.50 -12.48 27.62
N PHE A 82 0.36 -12.49 26.60
CA PHE A 82 0.43 -13.60 25.64
C PHE A 82 1.17 -14.83 26.18
N SER A 83 2.05 -14.67 27.18
CA SER A 83 2.74 -15.82 27.80
C SER A 83 1.95 -16.43 28.96
N ALA A 84 1.01 -15.70 29.56
CA ALA A 84 0.31 -16.16 30.75
C ALA A 84 -0.69 -17.29 30.50
N GLY A 85 -1.18 -17.48 29.25
CA GLY A 85 -2.09 -18.56 28.85
C GLY A 85 -3.42 -18.60 29.63
N GLU A 86 -4.56 -18.47 28.95
CA GLU A 86 -5.94 -18.55 29.49
C GLU A 86 -6.34 -17.63 30.67
N ARG A 87 -5.40 -17.02 31.43
CA ARG A 87 -5.69 -16.30 32.69
C ARG A 87 -5.50 -14.78 32.65
N ALA A 88 -5.16 -14.18 31.51
CA ALA A 88 -4.90 -12.75 31.42
C ALA A 88 -5.91 -12.03 30.51
N GLY A 89 -6.80 -11.23 31.11
CA GLY A 89 -7.55 -10.17 30.43
C GLY A 89 -9.04 -10.46 30.15
N PRO A 90 -9.92 -9.44 30.25
CA PRO A 90 -11.36 -9.62 30.24
C PRO A 90 -11.84 -9.93 28.82
N GLY A 91 -12.18 -11.20 28.56
CA GLY A 91 -12.98 -11.58 27.40
C GLY A 91 -12.53 -12.81 26.62
N GLY A 92 -11.35 -13.38 26.87
CA GLY A 92 -10.94 -14.70 26.36
C GLY A 92 -11.03 -14.92 24.83
N HIS A 93 -11.21 -13.87 24.04
CA HIS A 93 -11.46 -13.92 22.61
C HIS A 93 -10.18 -13.70 21.81
N ALA A 94 -10.17 -14.10 20.54
CA ALA A 94 -9.00 -13.96 19.69
C ALA A 94 -8.70 -12.48 19.39
N CYS A 95 -7.43 -12.14 19.26
CA CYS A 95 -6.96 -10.84 18.82
C CYS A 95 -6.36 -10.97 17.42
N VAL A 96 -6.89 -10.23 16.45
CA VAL A 96 -6.40 -10.18 15.07
C VAL A 96 -5.72 -8.83 14.86
N VAL A 97 -4.43 -8.85 14.54
CA VAL A 97 -3.63 -7.66 14.30
C VAL A 97 -3.22 -7.61 12.84
N LEU A 98 -3.62 -6.54 12.14
CA LEU A 98 -3.09 -6.19 10.83
C LEU A 98 -1.88 -5.28 10.99
N MET A 99 -0.71 -5.76 10.60
CA MET A 99 0.50 -4.96 10.42
C MET A 99 0.60 -4.59 8.93
N ASP A 100 0.14 -3.39 8.58
CA ASP A 100 0.22 -2.86 7.22
C ASP A 100 1.53 -2.08 7.02
N GLU A 101 2.04 -2.07 5.79
CA GLU A 101 3.34 -1.46 5.45
C GLU A 101 4.47 -1.97 6.38
N LEU A 102 4.53 -3.30 6.60
CA LEU A 102 5.50 -3.93 7.53
C LEU A 102 6.95 -3.53 7.23
N ASP A 103 7.27 -3.28 5.96
CA ASP A 103 8.59 -2.85 5.49
C ASP A 103 9.07 -1.59 6.24
N GLN A 104 8.16 -0.70 6.65
CA GLN A 104 8.46 0.52 7.40
C GLN A 104 8.77 0.27 8.88
N LEU A 105 8.31 -0.87 9.41
CA LEU A 105 8.58 -1.28 10.80
C LEU A 105 9.92 -2.02 10.94
N MET A 106 10.61 -2.26 9.83
CA MET A 106 11.91 -2.94 9.82
C MET A 106 13.02 -1.98 10.25
N THR A 107 13.63 -2.29 11.38
CA THR A 107 14.86 -1.64 11.84
C THR A 107 16.03 -2.61 11.75
N SER A 108 17.26 -2.11 11.87
CA SER A 108 18.45 -2.97 11.89
C SER A 108 18.43 -4.03 12.99
N LYS A 109 17.75 -3.75 14.12
CA LYS A 109 17.61 -4.71 15.25
C LYS A 109 16.44 -5.67 15.08
N GLN A 110 15.40 -5.28 14.34
CA GLN A 110 14.21 -6.10 14.06
C GLN A 110 13.41 -6.58 15.28
N ASP A 111 13.65 -5.99 16.46
CA ASP A 111 13.06 -6.47 17.71
C ASP A 111 11.51 -6.45 17.69
N VAL A 112 10.93 -5.39 17.11
CA VAL A 112 9.47 -5.21 16.98
C VAL A 112 8.87 -6.35 16.19
N VAL A 113 9.34 -6.51 14.97
CA VAL A 113 8.92 -7.54 14.04
C VAL A 113 9.10 -8.94 14.65
N TYR A 114 10.25 -9.20 15.28
CA TYR A 114 10.50 -10.46 15.98
C TYR A 114 9.43 -10.75 17.03
N ASN A 115 9.16 -9.79 17.92
CA ASN A 115 8.22 -9.97 19.03
C ASN A 115 6.80 -10.24 18.53
N PHE A 116 6.33 -9.47 17.55
CA PHE A 116 5.00 -9.67 16.94
C PHE A 116 4.84 -11.04 16.30
N PHE A 117 5.88 -11.58 15.64
CA PHE A 117 5.81 -12.93 15.07
C PHE A 117 6.08 -14.05 16.08
N ASN A 118 6.70 -13.75 17.23
CA ASN A 118 6.94 -14.73 18.27
C ASN A 118 5.70 -14.98 19.14
N TRP A 119 4.88 -13.95 19.44
CA TRP A 119 3.71 -14.10 20.29
C TRP A 119 2.64 -15.11 19.80
N PRO A 120 2.31 -15.22 18.50
CA PRO A 120 1.40 -16.25 18.01
C PRO A 120 1.92 -17.68 18.21
N THR A 121 3.24 -17.86 18.36
CA THR A 121 3.86 -19.18 18.56
C THR A 121 3.84 -19.64 20.02
N LEU A 122 3.46 -18.76 20.96
CA LEU A 122 3.38 -19.10 22.38
C LEU A 122 2.13 -19.95 22.66
N VAL A 123 2.29 -20.95 23.53
CA VAL A 123 1.20 -21.84 23.94
C VAL A 123 0.13 -21.02 24.69
N GLY A 124 -1.13 -21.16 24.28
CA GLY A 124 -2.25 -20.43 24.88
C GLY A 124 -2.42 -18.99 24.38
N SER A 125 -1.59 -18.54 23.43
CA SER A 125 -1.75 -17.24 22.78
C SER A 125 -2.89 -17.28 21.76
N LYS A 126 -3.87 -16.40 21.91
CA LYS A 126 -4.99 -16.23 20.96
C LYS A 126 -4.74 -15.06 20.00
N LEU A 127 -3.48 -14.85 19.60
CA LEU A 127 -3.06 -13.78 18.71
C LEU A 127 -2.89 -14.28 17.27
N VAL A 128 -3.55 -13.62 16.32
CA VAL A 128 -3.37 -13.81 14.88
C VAL A 128 -2.74 -12.55 14.30
N VAL A 129 -1.58 -12.69 13.67
CA VAL A 129 -0.87 -11.57 13.04
C VAL A 129 -0.97 -11.68 11.53
N LEU A 130 -1.63 -10.70 10.91
CA LEU A 130 -1.70 -10.50 9.47
C LEU A 130 -0.66 -9.43 9.10
N ALA A 131 0.41 -9.84 8.44
CA ALA A 131 1.42 -8.90 7.96
C ALA A 131 1.29 -8.64 6.47
N VAL A 132 1.25 -7.36 6.09
CA VAL A 132 1.22 -6.89 4.70
C VAL A 132 2.52 -6.13 4.40
N ALA A 133 3.24 -6.60 3.38
CA ALA A 133 4.51 -6.04 2.93
C ALA A 133 4.46 -5.72 1.44
N ASN A 134 5.23 -4.71 0.99
CA ASN A 134 5.31 -4.34 -0.42
C ASN A 134 6.40 -5.12 -1.16
N THR A 135 7.38 -5.63 -0.44
CA THR A 135 8.43 -6.47 -1.00
C THR A 135 8.15 -7.96 -0.78
N MET A 136 8.29 -8.76 -1.83
CA MET A 136 8.07 -10.21 -1.78
C MET A 136 9.18 -10.92 -0.98
N ASP A 137 10.38 -10.35 -0.99
CA ASP A 137 11.58 -10.97 -0.42
C ASP A 137 11.90 -10.46 1.00
N LEU A 138 11.03 -9.64 1.62
CA LEU A 138 11.25 -9.11 2.97
C LEU A 138 11.69 -10.19 3.98
N PRO A 139 11.08 -11.40 3.98
CA PRO A 139 11.47 -12.45 4.91
C PRO A 139 12.82 -13.09 4.62
N GLU A 140 13.35 -12.93 3.41
CA GLU A 140 14.56 -13.58 2.95
C GLU A 140 15.76 -12.63 2.96
N ARG A 141 15.52 -11.34 2.71
CA ARG A 141 16.57 -10.30 2.66
C ARG A 141 16.94 -9.74 4.01
N VAL A 142 15.97 -9.60 4.91
CA VAL A 142 16.15 -8.78 6.10
C VAL A 142 16.09 -9.64 7.37
N MET A 143 15.20 -10.64 7.42
CA MET A 143 14.91 -11.34 8.67
C MET A 143 15.96 -12.39 9.04
N THR A 144 16.42 -12.34 10.30
CA THR A 144 17.31 -13.38 10.85
C THR A 144 16.68 -14.77 10.72
N GLY A 145 17.52 -15.82 10.61
CA GLY A 145 17.05 -17.21 10.40
C GLY A 145 16.01 -17.70 11.42
N ARG A 146 16.01 -17.16 12.65
CA ARG A 146 15.03 -17.46 13.70
C ARG A 146 13.64 -16.85 13.42
N VAL A 147 13.58 -15.65 12.83
CA VAL A 147 12.34 -14.98 12.45
C VAL A 147 11.76 -15.63 11.20
N ARG A 148 12.62 -15.95 10.22
CA ARG A 148 12.24 -16.63 8.98
C ARG A 148 11.60 -18.00 9.24
N SER A 149 12.14 -18.77 10.18
CA SER A 149 11.60 -20.09 10.55
C SER A 149 10.19 -19.99 11.17
N ARG A 150 9.91 -18.94 11.94
CA ARG A 150 8.58 -18.70 12.54
C ARG A 150 7.58 -18.09 11.56
N LEU A 151 8.06 -17.38 10.54
CA LEU A 151 7.25 -16.83 9.44
C LEU A 151 6.90 -17.82 8.34
N GLY A 152 7.43 -19.04 8.40
CA GLY A 152 7.18 -20.09 7.40
C GLY A 152 5.75 -20.63 7.37
N MET A 153 4.82 -20.09 8.16
CA MET A 153 3.48 -20.65 8.35
C MET A 153 2.62 -20.58 7.08
N THR A 154 2.33 -19.38 6.56
CA THR A 154 1.49 -19.21 5.37
C THR A 154 1.87 -17.93 4.62
N ARG A 155 2.36 -18.06 3.39
CA ARG A 155 2.69 -16.93 2.52
C ARG A 155 1.67 -16.81 1.40
N ILE A 156 1.15 -15.59 1.20
CA ILE A 156 0.24 -15.26 0.10
C ILE A 156 0.87 -14.12 -0.70
N ASN A 157 1.16 -14.41 -1.96
CA ASN A 157 1.81 -13.47 -2.88
C ASN A 157 0.76 -12.89 -3.84
N PHE A 158 0.59 -11.59 -3.79
CA PHE A 158 -0.23 -10.81 -4.71
C PHE A 158 0.64 -10.41 -5.90
N GLN A 159 0.41 -11.10 -7.02
CA GLN A 159 1.06 -10.75 -8.28
C GLN A 159 0.46 -9.45 -8.84
N PRO A 160 1.24 -8.68 -9.61
CA PRO A 160 0.72 -7.57 -10.40
C PRO A 160 -0.48 -8.01 -11.24
N TYR A 161 -1.46 -7.12 -11.41
CA TYR A 161 -2.65 -7.46 -12.18
C TYR A 161 -2.33 -7.64 -13.67
N THR A 162 -2.90 -8.70 -14.25
CA THR A 162 -2.87 -8.94 -15.69
C THR A 162 -3.84 -8.01 -16.43
N THR A 163 -3.64 -7.84 -17.74
CA THR A 163 -4.54 -7.06 -18.60
C THR A 163 -6.03 -7.38 -18.40
N PRO A 164 -6.49 -8.66 -18.49
CA PRO A 164 -7.90 -8.97 -18.31
C PRO A 164 -8.42 -8.69 -16.89
N GLN A 165 -7.57 -8.81 -15.86
CA GLN A 165 -7.94 -8.48 -14.49
C GLN A 165 -8.14 -6.96 -14.32
N LEU A 166 -7.22 -6.15 -14.84
CA LEU A 166 -7.34 -4.69 -14.82
C LEU A 166 -8.58 -4.22 -15.58
N GLU A 167 -8.84 -4.79 -16.76
CA GLU A 167 -10.04 -4.50 -17.54
C GLU A 167 -11.31 -4.82 -16.73
N LYS A 168 -11.36 -5.99 -16.08
CA LYS A 168 -12.49 -6.38 -15.22
C LYS A 168 -12.69 -5.42 -14.06
N ILE A 169 -11.61 -4.96 -13.42
CA ILE A 169 -11.66 -4.00 -12.32
C ILE A 169 -12.25 -2.67 -12.79
N VAL A 170 -11.78 -2.14 -13.93
CA VAL A 170 -12.29 -0.86 -14.47
C VAL A 170 -13.75 -1.00 -14.87
N ARG A 171 -14.13 -2.08 -15.56
CA ARG A 171 -15.52 -2.33 -15.95
C ARG A 171 -16.46 -2.44 -14.75
N ALA A 172 -16.07 -3.17 -13.71
CA ALA A 172 -16.84 -3.27 -12.47
C ALA A 172 -17.06 -1.89 -11.83
N ARG A 173 -16.02 -1.04 -11.79
CA ARG A 173 -16.14 0.33 -11.27
C ARG A 173 -17.06 1.21 -12.10
N LEU A 174 -17.00 1.11 -13.43
CA LEU A 174 -17.89 1.85 -14.33
C LEU A 174 -19.34 1.38 -14.20
N GLN A 175 -19.58 0.08 -14.02
CA GLN A 175 -20.90 -0.48 -13.79
C GLN A 175 -21.49 0.00 -12.46
N SER A 176 -20.72 -0.06 -11.37
CA SER A 176 -21.18 0.48 -10.07
C SER A 176 -21.44 1.99 -10.12
N ALA A 177 -20.75 2.74 -10.99
CA ALA A 177 -21.04 4.16 -11.20
C ALA A 177 -22.32 4.41 -12.02
N LYS A 178 -22.78 3.41 -12.79
CA LYS A 178 -24.06 3.45 -13.51
C LYS A 178 -25.25 2.99 -12.67
N GLU A 179 -25.01 2.30 -11.56
CA GLU A 179 -26.07 1.88 -10.63
C GLU A 179 -26.77 3.13 -10.07
N GLY A 180 -28.04 3.31 -10.44
CA GLY A 180 -28.87 4.47 -10.06
C GLY A 180 -29.03 5.55 -11.14
N LEU A 181 -28.37 5.41 -12.30
CA LEU A 181 -28.57 6.29 -13.46
C LEU A 181 -29.62 5.71 -14.42
N PRO A 182 -30.28 6.55 -15.25
CA PRO A 182 -31.20 6.09 -16.28
C PRO A 182 -30.53 5.12 -17.25
N THR A 183 -31.29 4.12 -17.72
CA THR A 183 -30.78 3.05 -18.61
C THR A 183 -30.19 3.59 -19.92
N ASP A 184 -30.62 4.77 -20.36
CA ASP A 184 -30.16 5.44 -21.58
C ASP A 184 -28.87 6.28 -21.39
N THR A 185 -28.23 6.18 -20.22
CA THR A 185 -27.00 6.94 -19.97
C THR A 185 -25.84 6.39 -20.82
N PRO A 186 -25.24 7.22 -21.69
CA PRO A 186 -24.15 6.78 -22.56
C PRO A 186 -22.93 6.32 -21.76
N ASP A 187 -22.16 5.40 -22.34
CA ASP A 187 -20.90 5.01 -21.75
C ASP A 187 -19.93 6.20 -21.71
N VAL A 188 -19.37 6.43 -20.53
CA VAL A 188 -18.37 7.47 -20.30
C VAL A 188 -17.06 7.15 -21.03
N MET A 189 -16.78 5.87 -21.24
CA MET A 189 -15.56 5.38 -21.88
C MET A 189 -15.84 4.18 -22.79
N ALA A 190 -15.26 4.19 -23.99
CA ALA A 190 -15.37 3.10 -24.94
C ALA A 190 -14.60 1.86 -24.44
N PRO A 191 -15.10 0.63 -24.71
CA PRO A 191 -14.48 -0.61 -24.25
C PRO A 191 -13.03 -0.79 -24.76
N ASP A 192 -12.74 -0.36 -25.99
CA ASP A 192 -11.40 -0.41 -26.56
C ASP A 192 -10.41 0.52 -25.82
N GLY A 193 -10.90 1.67 -25.35
CA GLY A 193 -10.12 2.60 -24.54
C GLY A 193 -9.74 1.99 -23.18
N VAL A 194 -10.69 1.30 -22.53
CA VAL A 194 -10.45 0.57 -21.27
C VAL A 194 -9.40 -0.53 -21.48
N ARG A 195 -9.57 -1.34 -22.52
CA ARG A 195 -8.63 -2.44 -22.83
C ARG A 195 -7.23 -1.92 -23.11
N PHE A 196 -7.11 -0.81 -23.86
CA PHE A 196 -5.82 -0.18 -24.13
C PHE A 196 -5.16 0.37 -22.87
N ALA A 197 -5.91 1.05 -22.00
CA ALA A 197 -5.41 1.53 -20.71
C ALA A 197 -4.90 0.37 -19.84
N ALA A 198 -5.70 -0.68 -19.71
CA ALA A 198 -5.35 -1.89 -18.96
C ALA A 198 -4.08 -2.55 -19.49
N MET A 199 -3.96 -2.72 -20.81
CA MET A 199 -2.79 -3.33 -21.45
C MET A 199 -1.50 -2.53 -21.20
N LYS A 200 -1.58 -1.20 -21.27
CA LYS A 200 -0.41 -0.35 -21.03
C LYS A 200 0.03 -0.35 -19.57
N VAL A 201 -0.92 -0.39 -18.63
CA VAL A 201 -0.60 -0.43 -17.21
C VAL A 201 -0.05 -1.80 -16.79
N SER A 202 -0.62 -2.90 -17.27
CA SER A 202 -0.12 -4.24 -16.97
C SER A 202 1.29 -4.48 -17.51
N SER A 203 1.65 -3.88 -18.66
CA SER A 203 3.02 -4.00 -19.20
C SER A 203 4.08 -3.23 -18.42
N ILE A 204 3.69 -2.26 -17.59
CA ILE A 204 4.61 -1.40 -16.85
C ILE A 204 4.65 -1.79 -15.36
N SER A 205 3.50 -1.86 -14.71
CA SER A 205 3.43 -2.07 -13.25
C SER A 205 2.34 -3.05 -12.79
N GLY A 206 1.23 -3.17 -13.51
CA GLY A 206 0.07 -3.94 -13.05
C GLY A 206 -0.63 -3.35 -11.82
N ASP A 207 -0.53 -2.03 -11.61
CA ASP A 207 -1.17 -1.30 -10.50
C ASP A 207 -2.60 -0.86 -10.86
N ALA A 208 -3.59 -1.30 -10.08
CA ALA A 208 -4.99 -0.93 -10.29
C ALA A 208 -5.28 0.57 -10.08
N ARG A 209 -4.55 1.25 -9.18
CA ARG A 209 -4.70 2.70 -8.96
C ARG A 209 -4.29 3.48 -10.21
N ARG A 210 -3.21 3.05 -10.86
CA ARG A 210 -2.68 3.72 -12.06
C ARG A 210 -3.63 3.62 -13.24
N VAL A 211 -4.25 2.44 -13.48
CA VAL A 211 -5.24 2.32 -14.56
C VAL A 211 -6.48 3.15 -14.30
N LEU A 212 -6.96 3.19 -13.05
CA LEU A 212 -8.11 4.01 -12.68
C LEU A 212 -7.82 5.50 -12.82
N ASP A 213 -6.61 5.96 -12.47
CA ASP A 213 -6.21 7.36 -12.66
C ASP A 213 -6.13 7.73 -14.15
N ILE A 214 -5.59 6.86 -15.01
CA ILE A 214 -5.57 7.06 -16.46
C ILE A 214 -7.00 7.16 -17.01
N CYS A 215 -7.88 6.23 -16.62
CA CYS A 215 -9.28 6.26 -17.05
C CYS A 215 -9.99 7.54 -16.58
N ARG A 216 -9.78 7.95 -15.32
CA ARG A 216 -10.34 9.20 -14.78
C ARG A 216 -9.90 10.41 -15.60
N ARG A 217 -8.59 10.58 -15.82
CA ARG A 217 -8.06 11.71 -16.60
C ARG A 217 -8.54 11.70 -18.04
N ALA A 218 -8.68 10.52 -18.65
CA ALA A 218 -9.23 10.41 -20.01
C ALA A 218 -10.69 10.86 -20.08
N VAL A 219 -11.48 10.58 -19.06
CA VAL A 219 -12.85 11.10 -18.92
C VAL A 219 -12.86 12.61 -18.70
N GLU A 220 -12.03 13.13 -17.81
CA GLU A 220 -11.91 14.57 -17.55
C GLU A 220 -11.50 15.35 -18.81
N LEU A 221 -10.62 14.80 -19.64
CA LEU A 221 -10.20 15.39 -20.91
C LEU A 221 -11.36 15.58 -21.91
N VAL A 222 -12.31 14.64 -21.92
CA VAL A 222 -13.43 14.63 -22.88
C VAL A 222 -14.70 15.23 -22.32
N GLN A 223 -14.79 15.41 -21.00
CA GLN A 223 -15.95 15.98 -20.31
C GLN A 223 -16.38 17.34 -20.88
N PRO A 224 -15.49 18.31 -21.17
CA PRO A 224 -15.89 19.60 -21.77
C PRO A 224 -16.51 19.46 -23.16
N ARG A 225 -16.23 18.36 -23.87
CA ARG A 225 -16.71 18.09 -25.23
C ARG A 225 -17.97 17.20 -25.23
N SER A 226 -18.50 16.84 -24.06
CA SER A 226 -19.67 15.98 -23.87
C SER A 226 -19.66 14.72 -24.75
N ARG A 227 -18.49 14.05 -24.82
CA ARG A 227 -18.28 12.85 -25.65
C ARG A 227 -17.71 11.71 -24.84
N THR A 228 -17.94 10.49 -25.30
CA THR A 228 -17.32 9.27 -24.76
C THR A 228 -15.80 9.27 -24.97
N ALA A 229 -15.05 8.91 -23.94
CA ALA A 229 -13.59 8.75 -24.01
C ALA A 229 -13.22 7.56 -24.91
N ARG A 230 -12.38 7.79 -25.90
CA ARG A 230 -11.91 6.79 -26.87
C ARG A 230 -10.44 6.44 -26.62
N THR A 231 -9.95 5.45 -27.36
CA THR A 231 -8.56 4.98 -27.27
C THR A 231 -7.54 6.09 -27.50
N ASP A 232 -7.82 7.06 -28.38
CA ASP A 232 -6.88 8.15 -28.66
C ASP A 232 -6.74 9.13 -27.49
N ASP A 233 -7.81 9.36 -26.73
CA ASP A 233 -7.78 10.18 -25.51
C ASP A 233 -6.93 9.51 -24.43
N VAL A 234 -7.03 8.19 -24.31
CA VAL A 234 -6.19 7.40 -23.40
C VAL A 234 -4.72 7.47 -23.80
N LYS A 235 -4.41 7.41 -25.11
CA LYS A 235 -3.03 7.58 -25.60
C LYS A 235 -2.48 8.96 -25.25
N GLU A 236 -3.29 10.01 -25.43
CA GLU A 236 -2.90 11.37 -25.09
C GLU A 236 -2.59 11.52 -23.60
N VAL A 237 -3.45 10.98 -22.74
CA VAL A 237 -3.24 10.98 -21.28
C VAL A 237 -2.00 10.17 -20.89
N ILE A 238 -1.77 9.00 -21.46
CA ILE A 238 -0.57 8.22 -21.16
C ILE A 238 0.69 8.98 -21.59
N LYS A 239 0.66 9.64 -22.76
CA LYS A 239 1.77 10.46 -23.23
C LYS A 239 2.02 11.66 -22.32
N SER A 240 0.97 12.33 -21.84
CA SER A 240 1.11 13.45 -20.91
C SER A 240 1.65 12.99 -19.54
N MET A 241 1.22 11.83 -19.05
CA MET A 241 1.74 11.24 -17.81
C MET A 241 3.18 10.71 -17.92
N GLN A 242 3.63 10.35 -19.12
CA GLN A 242 5.01 9.92 -19.38
C GLN A 242 5.95 11.09 -19.69
N ASN A 243 5.42 12.24 -20.13
CA ASN A 243 6.21 13.43 -20.33
C ASN A 243 6.72 13.90 -18.96
N SER A 244 8.03 13.71 -18.73
CA SER A 244 8.67 14.23 -17.54
C SER A 244 8.46 15.75 -17.46
N PRO A 245 8.01 16.29 -16.30
CA PRO A 245 7.92 17.74 -16.11
C PRO A 245 9.27 18.42 -16.33
N THR A 246 10.39 17.74 -16.07
CA THR A 246 11.73 18.21 -16.43
C THR A 246 11.89 18.37 -17.95
N ALA A 247 11.38 17.43 -18.75
CA ALA A 247 11.45 17.51 -20.21
C ALA A 247 10.49 18.54 -20.81
N ALA A 248 9.42 18.90 -20.10
CA ALA A 248 8.56 20.04 -20.46
C ALA A 248 9.28 21.36 -20.13
N TYR A 249 9.83 21.48 -18.93
CA TYR A 249 10.62 22.65 -18.49
C TYR A 249 11.80 22.93 -19.42
N LEU A 250 12.58 21.91 -19.79
CA LEU A 250 13.69 22.03 -20.74
C LEU A 250 13.28 22.58 -22.12
N ARG A 251 12.03 22.35 -22.55
CA ARG A 251 11.49 22.88 -23.82
C ARG A 251 11.05 24.33 -23.72
N GLU A 252 10.76 24.83 -22.53
CA GLU A 252 10.33 26.21 -22.28
C GLU A 252 11.50 27.15 -21.97
N LEU A 253 12.70 26.60 -21.70
CA LEU A 253 13.92 27.40 -21.50
C LEU A 253 14.22 28.33 -22.67
N SER A 254 14.73 29.52 -22.35
CA SER A 254 15.24 30.50 -23.31
C SER A 254 16.46 29.98 -24.07
N PHE A 255 16.80 30.64 -25.17
CA PHE A 255 17.97 30.28 -25.98
C PHE A 255 19.27 30.24 -25.16
N HIS A 256 19.49 31.22 -24.29
CA HIS A 256 20.70 31.33 -23.47
C HIS A 256 20.78 30.21 -22.43
N GLU A 257 19.67 29.83 -21.81
CA GLU A 257 19.62 28.71 -20.85
C GLU A 257 19.89 27.37 -21.53
N ARG A 258 19.35 27.15 -22.74
CA ARG A 258 19.65 25.95 -23.54
C ARG A 258 21.11 25.90 -23.97
N LEU A 259 21.68 27.05 -24.35
CA LEU A 259 23.09 27.16 -24.72
C LEU A 259 24.00 26.86 -23.51
N MET A 260 23.65 27.38 -22.33
CA MET A 260 24.36 27.10 -21.09
C MET A 260 24.31 25.61 -20.73
N LEU A 261 23.13 24.98 -20.79
CA LEU A 261 22.99 23.54 -20.54
C LEU A 261 23.76 22.69 -21.56
N ALA A 262 23.76 23.09 -22.85
CA ALA A 262 24.51 22.40 -23.88
C ALA A 262 26.03 22.52 -23.68
N ALA A 263 26.51 23.69 -23.27
CA ALA A 263 27.91 23.91 -22.93
C ALA A 263 28.32 23.08 -21.70
N LEU A 264 27.50 23.07 -20.66
CA LEU A 264 27.72 22.28 -19.45
C LEU A 264 27.77 20.78 -19.76
N LEU A 265 26.81 20.26 -20.53
CA LEU A 265 26.80 18.87 -20.99
C LEU A 265 28.06 18.52 -21.82
N ARG A 266 28.53 19.45 -22.65
CA ARG A 266 29.76 19.25 -23.44
C ARG A 266 30.99 19.18 -22.54
N CYS A 267 31.08 20.03 -21.52
CA CYS A 267 32.17 20.00 -20.57
C CYS A 267 32.14 18.72 -19.72
N ILE A 268 30.95 18.26 -19.27
CA ILE A 268 30.82 17.00 -18.49
C ILE A 268 31.31 15.83 -19.35
N LYS A 269 30.91 15.77 -20.63
CA LYS A 269 31.36 14.71 -21.54
C LYS A 269 32.85 14.76 -21.84
N ARG A 270 33.47 15.96 -21.82
CA ARG A 270 34.90 16.12 -22.09
C ARG A 270 35.76 15.70 -20.90
N GLU A 271 35.33 16.03 -19.69
CA GLU A 271 36.12 15.82 -18.47
C GLU A 271 35.76 14.52 -17.73
N GLY A 272 34.59 13.95 -18.02
CA GLY A 272 34.13 12.69 -17.42
C GLY A 272 33.72 12.81 -15.95
N VAL A 273 33.50 14.03 -15.46
CA VAL A 273 33.12 14.34 -14.08
C VAL A 273 31.68 14.84 -14.02
N GLU A 274 30.97 14.48 -12.95
CA GLU A 274 29.57 14.86 -12.73
C GLU A 274 29.41 16.33 -12.28
N GLU A 275 30.48 16.96 -11.79
CA GLU A 275 30.49 18.34 -11.30
C GLU A 275 31.56 19.17 -12.01
N ILE A 276 31.20 20.41 -12.39
CA ILE A 276 32.10 21.34 -13.09
C ILE A 276 32.12 22.65 -12.33
N LYS A 277 33.33 23.18 -12.08
CA LYS A 277 33.49 24.50 -11.50
C LYS A 277 33.18 25.60 -12.51
N TRP A 278 32.31 26.52 -12.10
CA TRP A 278 31.95 27.68 -12.90
C TRP A 278 33.17 28.61 -13.08
N GLY A 279 33.67 28.74 -14.31
CA GLY A 279 34.81 29.62 -14.64
C GLY A 279 35.99 28.96 -15.36
N GLU A 280 36.04 27.63 -15.47
CA GLU A 280 37.16 26.91 -16.13
C GLU A 280 36.92 26.57 -17.61
N SER A 281 35.78 26.99 -18.19
CA SER A 281 35.46 26.79 -19.60
C SER A 281 35.79 28.04 -20.44
N GLY A 282 37.08 28.22 -20.75
CA GLY A 282 37.57 29.05 -21.85
C GLY A 282 37.80 28.22 -23.11
#